data_AF-A0A3C1IIG6-F1
#
_entry.id   AF-A0A3C1IIG6-F1
#
_cell.length_a   1.000
_cell.length_b   1.000
_cell.length_c   1.000
_cell.angle_alpha   90.00
_cell.angle_beta   90.00
_cell.angle_gamma   90.00
#
_symmetry.space_group_name_H-M   'P 1'
#
loop_
_entity.id
_entity.type
_entity.pdbx_description
1 polymer ?
#
loop_
_entity_poly.entity_id
_entity_poly.type
_entity_poly.pdbx_seq_one_letter_code
_entity_poly.pdbx_strand_id
1 'polypeptide(L)'
;SGPGATNAVTGLTDALMDSIPIVVLTGQVPTFMIGSDAFQEADTVGITRPCTKHNWLVRETSALSGVIHEAFHVATSGRPGPVLVDIPKDVQFATDEYTPLKKAKVSHYQPQLNGDLDMITELVAAIETAERPVFYTGGGVINSGPRASQLLRELVAATDFPITSTLMGLGSYPASGENWLGMLGMHGLYEANMAMHDCDLMINIGARFDDRITGRIDAFSPGSKKAHVDIDPSSINKVIPMDIAIVGDIAHVLEDLLKVWKSRGSKVN
;
A
#
# COMPACT_ATOMS: atom_id res chain seq x y z
N SER A 1 -11.99 1.95 26.91
CA SER A 1 -13.18 1.29 26.39
C SER A 1 -14.19 2.32 25.93
N GLY A 2 -15.32 1.86 25.37
CA GLY A 2 -16.49 2.70 25.11
C GLY A 2 -16.16 3.93 24.26
N PRO A 3 -16.45 5.16 24.76
CA PRO A 3 -16.32 6.39 23.97
C PRO A 3 -14.88 6.67 23.50
N GLY A 4 -13.87 6.21 24.25
CA GLY A 4 -12.47 6.37 23.84
C GLY A 4 -12.15 5.53 22.60
N ALA A 5 -12.70 4.31 22.52
CA ALA A 5 -12.49 3.44 21.36
C ALA A 5 -13.27 3.94 20.14
N THR A 6 -14.52 4.39 20.32
CA THR A 6 -15.34 4.91 19.21
C THR A 6 -14.79 6.21 18.62
N ASN A 7 -14.12 7.04 19.42
CA ASN A 7 -13.46 8.25 18.93
C ASN A 7 -12.25 7.96 18.01
N ALA A 8 -11.70 6.74 18.04
CA ALA A 8 -10.59 6.34 17.16
C ALA A 8 -11.05 5.91 15.75
N VAL A 9 -12.35 5.67 15.53
CA VAL A 9 -12.89 5.12 14.27
C VAL A 9 -12.54 5.97 13.06
N THR A 10 -12.57 7.30 13.19
CA THR A 10 -12.21 8.21 12.09
C THR A 10 -10.74 8.03 11.69
N GLY A 11 -9.82 8.03 12.66
CA GLY A 11 -8.39 7.86 12.39
C GLY A 11 -8.03 6.47 11.87
N LEU A 12 -8.76 5.44 12.34
CA LEU A 12 -8.64 4.08 11.79
C LEU A 12 -9.06 4.04 10.32
N THR A 13 -10.21 4.61 9.98
CA THR A 13 -10.70 4.63 8.60
C THR A 13 -9.75 5.40 7.68
N ASP A 14 -9.28 6.56 8.12
CA ASP A 14 -8.31 7.39 7.41
C ASP A 14 -7.03 6.60 7.09
N ALA A 15 -6.42 6.00 8.11
CA ALA A 15 -5.23 5.17 7.94
C ALA A 15 -5.47 3.95 7.03
N LEU A 16 -6.67 3.35 7.05
CA LEU A 16 -6.99 2.21 6.18
C LEU A 16 -7.06 2.62 4.71
N MET A 17 -7.71 3.74 4.42
CA MET A 17 -7.90 4.22 3.05
C MET A 17 -6.59 4.68 2.41
N ASP A 18 -5.67 5.18 3.23
CA ASP A 18 -4.36 5.68 2.82
C ASP A 18 -3.22 4.67 3.02
N SER A 19 -3.54 3.48 3.54
CA SER A 19 -2.59 2.38 3.76
C SER A 19 -1.44 2.77 4.69
N ILE A 20 -1.78 3.39 5.83
CA ILE A 20 -0.85 3.89 6.83
C ILE A 20 -0.79 2.92 8.01
N PRO A 21 0.42 2.45 8.40
CA PRO A 21 0.56 1.53 9.53
C PRO A 21 0.37 2.27 10.85
N ILE A 22 -0.73 1.99 11.55
CA ILE A 22 -0.93 2.38 12.96
C ILE A 22 -1.38 1.18 13.78
N VAL A 23 -0.95 1.13 15.04
CA VAL A 23 -1.37 0.11 16.01
C VAL A 23 -2.12 0.82 17.12
N VAL A 24 -3.44 0.62 17.18
CA VAL A 24 -4.31 1.24 18.18
C VAL A 24 -4.56 0.24 19.30
N LEU A 25 -4.20 0.62 20.53
CA LEU A 25 -4.47 -0.18 21.73
C LEU A 25 -5.67 0.42 22.45
N THR A 26 -6.71 -0.39 22.66
CA THR A 26 -7.90 0.02 23.41
C THR A 26 -8.01 -0.78 24.69
N GLY A 27 -8.32 -0.11 25.81
CA GLY A 27 -8.78 -0.83 27.00
C GLY A 27 -10.23 -1.30 26.82
N GLN A 28 -10.58 -2.43 27.40
CA GLN A 28 -11.94 -2.98 27.42
C GLN A 28 -12.41 -3.26 28.86
N VAL A 29 -13.72 -3.45 29.07
CA VAL A 29 -14.25 -3.98 30.34
C VAL A 29 -13.62 -5.35 30.66
N PRO A 30 -13.54 -5.76 31.94
CA PRO A 30 -13.11 -7.11 32.31
C PRO A 30 -13.80 -8.20 31.50
N THR A 31 -13.08 -9.28 31.19
CA THR A 31 -13.56 -10.35 30.28
C THR A 31 -14.94 -10.90 30.62
N PHE A 32 -15.24 -11.07 31.91
CA PHE A 32 -16.52 -11.61 32.42
C PHE A 32 -17.70 -10.64 32.35
N MET A 33 -17.46 -9.35 32.06
CA MET A 33 -18.51 -8.34 31.85
C MET A 33 -18.72 -8.01 30.38
N ILE A 34 -18.00 -8.66 29.46
CA ILE A 34 -18.22 -8.47 28.02
C ILE A 34 -19.57 -9.08 27.63
N GLY A 35 -20.41 -8.29 26.98
CA GLY A 35 -21.75 -8.62 26.51
C GLY A 35 -22.86 -8.35 27.54
N SER A 36 -22.57 -7.62 28.63
CA SER A 36 -23.54 -7.38 29.70
C SER A 36 -24.00 -5.93 29.82
N ASP A 37 -23.76 -5.10 28.81
CA ASP A 37 -24.01 -3.65 28.83
C ASP A 37 -23.29 -2.96 30.00
N ALA A 38 -22.03 -3.34 30.23
CA ALA A 38 -21.24 -2.81 31.31
C ALA A 38 -20.89 -1.32 31.12
N PHE A 39 -20.49 -0.65 32.21
CA PHE A 39 -20.14 0.77 32.15
C PHE A 39 -19.00 1.04 31.16
N GLN A 40 -19.27 1.89 30.17
CA GLN A 40 -18.35 2.21 29.06
C GLN A 40 -17.91 0.99 28.26
N GLU A 41 -18.74 -0.03 28.16
CA GLU A 41 -18.59 -1.10 27.19
C GLU A 41 -18.93 -0.61 25.78
N ALA A 42 -18.18 -1.07 24.79
CA ALA A 42 -18.56 -1.03 23.38
C ALA A 42 -17.99 -2.26 22.69
N ASP A 43 -18.70 -2.77 21.68
CA ASP A 43 -18.19 -3.81 20.77
C ASP A 43 -17.15 -3.19 19.82
N THR A 44 -15.98 -2.86 20.37
CA THR A 44 -14.88 -2.22 19.65
C THR A 44 -14.45 -3.04 18.45
N VAL A 45 -14.40 -4.37 18.58
CA VAL A 45 -14.02 -5.27 17.48
C VAL A 45 -15.04 -5.23 16.36
N GLY A 46 -16.34 -5.34 16.67
CA GLY A 46 -17.39 -5.23 15.66
C GLY A 46 -17.41 -3.87 14.97
N ILE A 47 -17.33 -2.78 15.74
CA ILE A 47 -17.33 -1.40 15.24
C ILE A 47 -16.12 -1.14 14.32
N THR A 48 -14.94 -1.65 14.68
CA THR A 48 -13.69 -1.32 13.98
C THR A 48 -13.27 -2.32 12.91
N ARG A 49 -13.99 -3.43 12.76
CA ARG A 49 -13.72 -4.44 11.73
C ARG A 49 -13.67 -3.88 10.29
N PRO A 50 -14.56 -2.97 9.85
CA PRO A 50 -14.51 -2.42 8.49
C PRO A 50 -13.47 -1.29 8.32
N CYS A 51 -12.91 -0.75 9.41
CA CYS A 51 -11.93 0.32 9.37
C CYS A 51 -10.52 -0.10 9.85
N THR A 52 -10.29 -1.40 9.98
CA THR A 52 -8.97 -1.96 10.29
C THR A 52 -8.58 -3.00 9.26
N LYS A 53 -7.28 -3.16 9.02
CA LYS A 53 -6.73 -4.30 8.29
C LYS A 53 -6.99 -5.59 9.08
N HIS A 54 -6.86 -5.51 10.40
CA HIS A 54 -7.20 -6.57 11.32
C HIS A 54 -7.43 -6.02 12.74
N ASN A 55 -8.19 -6.73 13.56
CA ASN A 55 -8.35 -6.39 14.97
C ASN A 55 -8.48 -7.63 15.86
N TRP A 56 -8.07 -7.49 17.12
CA TRP A 56 -8.08 -8.58 18.12
C TRP A 56 -8.84 -8.15 19.37
N LEU A 57 -9.48 -9.12 20.03
CA LEU A 57 -9.88 -9.06 21.44
C LEU A 57 -9.05 -10.07 22.21
N VAL A 58 -8.17 -9.59 23.09
CA VAL A 58 -7.25 -10.44 23.85
C VAL A 58 -7.94 -10.90 25.13
N ARG A 59 -8.46 -12.12 25.18
CA ARG A 59 -9.18 -12.64 26.37
C ARG A 59 -8.26 -13.32 27.39
N GLU A 60 -7.08 -13.77 26.97
CA GLU A 60 -6.12 -14.51 27.81
C GLU A 60 -4.81 -13.73 27.94
N THR A 61 -4.30 -13.57 29.16
CA THR A 61 -3.06 -12.81 29.42
C THR A 61 -1.84 -13.41 28.74
N SER A 62 -1.74 -14.75 28.67
CA SER A 62 -0.65 -15.46 27.99
C SER A 62 -0.58 -15.14 26.49
N ALA A 63 -1.70 -14.76 25.86
CA ALA A 63 -1.76 -14.40 24.44
C ALA A 63 -1.32 -12.96 24.15
N LEU A 64 -1.40 -12.06 25.13
CA LEU A 64 -1.24 -10.61 24.93
C LEU A 64 0.08 -10.27 24.24
N SER A 65 1.21 -10.77 24.77
CA SER A 65 2.53 -10.48 24.20
C SER A 65 2.67 -10.96 22.75
N GLY A 66 2.13 -12.13 22.41
CA GLY A 66 2.12 -12.67 21.05
C GLY A 66 1.28 -11.84 20.10
N VAL A 67 0.06 -11.46 20.51
CA VAL A 67 -0.84 -10.62 19.71
C VAL A 67 -0.24 -9.25 19.43
N ILE A 68 0.48 -8.64 20.38
CA ILE A 68 1.16 -7.37 20.14
C ILE A 68 2.22 -7.54 19.03
N HIS A 69 3.06 -8.57 19.07
CA HIS A 69 4.04 -8.82 17.99
C HIS A 69 3.36 -9.03 16.63
N GLU A 70 2.26 -9.78 16.60
CA GLU A 70 1.47 -10.01 15.39
C GLU A 70 0.83 -8.71 14.88
N ALA A 71 0.30 -7.86 15.75
CA ALA A 71 -0.29 -6.58 15.39
C ALA A 71 0.70 -5.68 14.64
N PHE A 72 1.92 -5.54 15.16
CA PHE A 72 2.97 -4.78 14.48
C PHE A 72 3.37 -5.40 13.13
N HIS A 73 3.48 -6.73 13.07
CA HIS A 73 3.76 -7.44 11.82
C HIS A 73 2.68 -7.23 10.76
N VAL A 74 1.40 -7.39 11.12
CA VAL A 74 0.26 -7.23 10.21
C VAL A 74 0.12 -5.78 9.76
N ALA A 75 0.29 -4.82 10.66
CA ALA A 75 0.20 -3.39 10.33
C ALA A 75 1.23 -2.96 9.28
N THR A 76 2.44 -3.54 9.32
CA THR A 76 3.59 -3.10 8.51
C THR A 76 3.86 -3.97 7.29
N SER A 77 3.43 -5.23 7.27
CA SER A 77 3.70 -6.15 6.16
C SER A 77 2.71 -5.99 5.00
N GLY A 78 3.17 -6.18 3.76
CA GLY A 78 2.30 -6.16 2.57
C GLY A 78 1.79 -4.76 2.32
N ARG A 79 0.49 -4.61 2.01
CA ARG A 79 -0.14 -3.30 2.05
C ARG A 79 -0.27 -2.85 3.52
N PRO A 80 0.40 -1.76 3.94
CA PRO A 80 0.33 -1.34 5.33
C PRO A 80 -1.08 -0.86 5.70
N GLY A 81 -1.41 -0.88 6.98
CA GLY A 81 -2.72 -0.43 7.42
C GLY A 81 -2.91 -0.46 8.93
N PRO A 82 -4.02 0.13 9.40
CA PRO A 82 -4.35 0.20 10.81
C PRO A 82 -4.73 -1.17 11.35
N VAL A 83 -4.28 -1.46 12.55
CA VAL A 83 -4.76 -2.59 13.34
C VAL A 83 -5.17 -2.14 14.73
N LEU A 84 -6.05 -2.91 15.37
CA LEU A 84 -6.52 -2.62 16.72
C LEU A 84 -6.36 -3.84 17.64
N VAL A 85 -5.84 -3.62 18.85
CA VAL A 85 -5.78 -4.64 19.90
C VAL A 85 -6.61 -4.17 21.09
N ASP A 86 -7.73 -4.86 21.32
CA ASP A 86 -8.63 -4.59 22.43
C ASP A 86 -8.24 -5.46 23.65
N ILE A 87 -7.91 -4.80 24.75
CA ILE A 87 -7.27 -5.39 25.93
C ILE A 87 -8.19 -5.22 27.16
N PRO A 88 -8.93 -6.26 27.59
CA PRO A 88 -9.72 -6.27 28.81
C PRO A 88 -8.92 -5.87 30.04
N LYS A 89 -9.58 -5.15 30.96
CA LYS A 89 -8.95 -4.62 32.17
C LYS A 89 -8.26 -5.71 33.00
N ASP A 90 -8.92 -6.83 33.25
CA ASP A 90 -8.39 -7.98 34.00
C ASP A 90 -7.16 -8.61 33.32
N VAL A 91 -7.13 -8.66 31.99
CA VAL A 91 -5.97 -9.11 31.22
C VAL A 91 -4.76 -8.20 31.42
N GLN A 92 -4.96 -6.88 31.53
CA GLN A 92 -3.88 -5.90 31.77
C GLN A 92 -3.24 -6.03 33.16
N PHE A 93 -4.03 -6.37 34.18
CA PHE A 93 -3.55 -6.47 35.57
C PHE A 93 -2.97 -7.84 35.92
N ALA A 94 -3.29 -8.87 35.15
CA ALA A 94 -2.77 -10.22 35.36
C ALA A 94 -1.27 -10.32 35.04
N THR A 95 -0.61 -11.28 35.67
CA THR A 95 0.81 -11.60 35.44
C THR A 95 0.92 -12.91 34.68
N ASP A 96 1.76 -12.94 33.65
CA ASP A 96 2.03 -14.14 32.85
C ASP A 96 3.44 -14.09 32.26
N GLU A 97 3.89 -15.18 31.64
CA GLU A 97 5.18 -15.25 30.96
C GLU A 97 5.16 -14.40 29.67
N TYR A 98 6.18 -13.55 29.51
CA TYR A 98 6.34 -12.74 28.31
C TYR A 98 6.90 -13.57 27.15
N THR A 99 6.22 -13.52 25.99
CA THR A 99 6.73 -14.09 24.74
C THR A 99 7.63 -13.06 24.03
N PRO A 100 8.94 -13.32 23.87
CA PRO A 100 9.82 -12.45 23.09
C PRO A 100 9.52 -12.56 21.60
N LEU A 101 9.81 -11.49 20.84
CA LEU A 101 9.57 -11.41 19.39
C LEU A 101 10.12 -12.63 18.61
N LYS A 102 11.31 -13.13 18.98
CA LYS A 102 11.94 -14.30 18.32
C LYS A 102 11.12 -15.59 18.42
N LYS A 103 10.22 -15.69 19.40
CA LYS A 103 9.30 -16.83 19.61
C LYS A 103 7.89 -16.53 19.11
N ALA A 104 7.59 -15.29 18.70
CA ALA A 104 6.27 -14.91 18.22
C ALA A 104 5.99 -15.55 16.86
N LYS A 105 4.82 -16.18 16.73
CA LYS A 105 4.40 -16.85 15.49
C LYS A 105 3.74 -15.84 14.54
N VAL A 106 4.55 -15.03 13.87
CA VAL A 106 4.09 -14.05 12.87
C VAL A 106 3.92 -14.64 11.45
N SER A 107 4.08 -15.97 11.31
CA SER A 107 4.21 -16.63 10.00
C SER A 107 2.91 -16.74 9.18
N HIS A 108 1.75 -16.42 9.75
CA HIS A 108 0.47 -16.63 9.06
C HIS A 108 0.20 -15.61 7.95
N TYR A 109 0.88 -14.47 7.96
CA TYR A 109 0.75 -13.43 6.95
C TYR A 109 2.12 -13.12 6.34
N GLN A 110 2.38 -13.63 5.14
CA GLN A 110 3.63 -13.42 4.40
C GLN A 110 3.31 -12.93 2.98
N PRO A 111 3.22 -11.61 2.77
CA PRO A 111 2.96 -11.05 1.46
C PRO A 111 4.13 -11.31 0.51
N GLN A 112 3.81 -11.50 -0.77
CA GLN A 112 4.80 -11.68 -1.82
C GLN A 112 5.57 -10.37 -2.04
N LEU A 113 6.89 -10.40 -1.83
CA LEU A 113 7.75 -9.22 -2.00
C LEU A 113 8.36 -9.15 -3.40
N ASN A 114 8.76 -10.29 -3.97
CA ASN A 114 9.39 -10.32 -5.30
C ASN A 114 8.31 -10.39 -6.39
N GLY A 115 8.50 -9.60 -7.44
CA GLY A 115 7.68 -9.70 -8.65
C GLY A 115 7.98 -10.96 -9.46
N ASP A 116 7.05 -11.31 -10.33
CA ASP A 116 7.27 -12.34 -11.35
C ASP A 116 8.27 -11.81 -12.40
N LEU A 117 9.40 -12.52 -12.55
CA LEU A 117 10.47 -12.14 -13.48
C LEU A 117 10.02 -12.16 -14.94
N ASP A 118 9.08 -13.02 -15.32
CA ASP A 118 8.58 -13.08 -16.69
C ASP A 118 7.74 -11.83 -16.99
N MET A 119 6.90 -11.39 -16.04
CA MET A 119 6.13 -10.15 -16.15
C MET A 119 7.02 -8.90 -16.11
N ILE A 120 8.07 -8.90 -15.29
CA ILE A 120 9.07 -7.83 -15.27
C ILE A 120 9.80 -7.75 -16.63
N THR A 121 10.15 -8.90 -17.20
CA THR A 121 10.78 -8.97 -18.52
C THR A 121 9.84 -8.47 -19.62
N GLU A 122 8.55 -8.79 -19.54
CA GLU A 122 7.54 -8.26 -20.46
C GLU A 122 7.39 -6.73 -20.34
N LEU A 123 7.41 -6.19 -19.12
CA LEU A 123 7.40 -4.75 -18.90
C LEU A 123 8.63 -4.08 -19.50
N VAL A 124 9.81 -4.65 -19.32
CA VAL A 124 11.03 -4.14 -19.95
C VAL A 124 10.91 -4.16 -21.47
N ALA A 125 10.41 -5.24 -22.07
CA ALA A 125 10.20 -5.29 -23.52
C ALA A 125 9.19 -4.22 -24.01
N ALA A 126 8.14 -3.94 -23.23
CA ALA A 126 7.20 -2.87 -23.55
C ALA A 126 7.88 -1.48 -23.48
N ILE A 127 8.69 -1.23 -22.44
CA ILE A 127 9.49 -0.01 -22.26
C ILE A 127 10.43 0.22 -23.46
N GLU A 128 11.08 -0.84 -23.96
CA GLU A 128 12.01 -0.76 -25.10
C GLU A 128 11.34 -0.28 -26.41
N THR A 129 10.04 -0.53 -26.57
CA THR A 129 9.32 -0.27 -27.83
C THR A 129 8.34 0.89 -27.79
N ALA A 130 8.03 1.41 -26.59
CA ALA A 130 7.05 2.47 -26.42
C ALA A 130 7.51 3.80 -27.05
N GLU A 131 6.61 4.50 -27.72
CA GLU A 131 6.85 5.81 -28.33
C GLU A 131 6.39 6.96 -27.42
N ARG A 132 5.37 6.74 -26.58
CA ARG A 132 4.81 7.74 -25.65
C ARG A 132 4.55 7.16 -24.24
N PRO A 133 5.58 6.60 -23.59
CA PRO A 133 5.44 6.01 -22.26
C PRO A 133 5.29 7.08 -21.17
N VAL A 134 4.55 6.76 -20.11
CA VAL A 134 4.41 7.62 -18.92
C VAL A 134 4.48 6.78 -17.64
N PHE A 135 5.33 7.20 -16.70
CA PHE A 135 5.29 6.67 -15.33
C PHE A 135 4.17 7.33 -14.53
N TYR A 136 3.34 6.50 -13.90
CA TYR A 136 2.27 6.91 -13.01
C TYR A 136 2.54 6.36 -11.61
N THR A 137 2.91 7.21 -10.66
CA THR A 137 3.34 6.78 -9.33
C THR A 137 2.34 7.08 -8.22
N GLY A 138 2.35 6.22 -7.20
CA GLY A 138 1.47 6.35 -6.04
C GLY A 138 2.15 6.22 -4.69
N GLY A 139 1.33 6.23 -3.63
CA GLY A 139 1.79 6.10 -2.24
C GLY A 139 2.53 4.78 -1.96
N GLY A 140 2.34 3.75 -2.78
CA GLY A 140 3.10 2.50 -2.69
C GLY A 140 4.60 2.70 -2.86
N VAL A 141 5.05 3.68 -3.66
CA VAL A 141 6.48 4.03 -3.76
C VAL A 141 6.99 4.58 -2.43
N ILE A 142 6.21 5.48 -1.79
CA ILE A 142 6.55 6.06 -0.49
C ILE A 142 6.60 4.99 0.59
N ASN A 143 5.59 4.11 0.64
CA ASN A 143 5.45 3.06 1.64
C ASN A 143 6.53 1.97 1.50
N SER A 144 6.99 1.68 0.27
CA SER A 144 8.13 0.79 0.03
C SER A 144 9.48 1.41 0.47
N GLY A 145 9.48 2.71 0.76
CA GLY A 145 10.56 3.40 1.46
C GLY A 145 11.56 4.13 0.56
N PRO A 146 12.60 4.76 1.14
CA PRO A 146 13.52 5.64 0.41
C PRO A 146 14.25 4.95 -0.76
N ARG A 147 14.48 3.64 -0.67
CA ARG A 147 15.13 2.87 -1.73
C ARG A 147 14.25 2.77 -2.98
N ALA A 148 12.94 2.62 -2.83
CA ALA A 148 12.01 2.63 -3.96
C ALA A 148 12.05 3.96 -4.71
N SER A 149 12.03 5.09 -4.00
CA SER A 149 12.16 6.42 -4.60
C SER A 149 13.50 6.63 -5.31
N GLN A 150 14.60 6.08 -4.78
CA GLN A 150 15.91 6.12 -5.46
C GLN A 150 15.88 5.30 -6.76
N LEU A 151 15.41 4.06 -6.71
CA LEU A 151 15.31 3.17 -7.87
C LEU A 151 14.38 3.74 -8.95
N LEU A 152 13.25 4.34 -8.55
CA LEU A 152 12.35 5.05 -9.46
C LEU A 152 13.09 6.16 -10.21
N ARG A 153 13.87 6.98 -9.49
CA ARG A 153 14.66 8.06 -10.11
C ARG A 153 15.76 7.52 -11.02
N GLU A 154 16.42 6.42 -10.64
CA GLU A 154 17.38 5.72 -11.50
C GLU A 154 16.70 5.23 -12.80
N LEU A 155 15.49 4.67 -12.70
CA LEU A 155 14.73 4.19 -13.86
C LEU A 155 14.27 5.33 -14.77
N VAL A 156 13.74 6.42 -14.20
CA VAL A 156 13.36 7.62 -14.95
C VAL A 156 14.59 8.19 -15.66
N ALA A 157 15.73 8.36 -14.97
CA ALA A 157 16.95 8.87 -15.59
C ALA A 157 17.51 7.94 -16.68
N ALA A 158 17.31 6.62 -16.55
CA ALA A 158 17.80 5.65 -17.53
C ALA A 158 16.92 5.53 -18.78
N THR A 159 15.66 5.96 -18.71
CA THR A 159 14.68 5.89 -19.80
C THR A 159 14.35 7.25 -20.40
N ASP A 160 14.59 8.33 -19.65
CA ASP A 160 14.18 9.71 -19.95
C ASP A 160 12.65 9.88 -20.11
N PHE A 161 11.86 8.95 -19.59
CA PHE A 161 10.41 8.99 -19.72
C PHE A 161 9.79 10.01 -18.76
N PRO A 162 8.70 10.67 -19.17
CA PRO A 162 7.95 11.56 -18.29
C PRO A 162 7.30 10.80 -17.12
N ILE A 163 7.16 11.50 -15.99
CA ILE A 163 6.59 10.95 -14.76
C ILE A 163 5.55 11.89 -14.16
N THR A 164 4.42 11.31 -13.75
CA THR A 164 3.38 11.96 -12.95
C THR A 164 3.10 11.15 -11.69
N SER A 165 2.51 11.77 -10.68
CA SER A 165 2.16 11.09 -9.42
C SER A 165 0.75 11.46 -8.98
N THR A 166 0.11 10.51 -8.30
CA THR A 166 -1.01 10.83 -7.39
C THR A 166 -0.58 11.79 -6.30
N LEU A 167 -1.56 12.36 -5.59
CA LEU A 167 -1.34 13.11 -4.35
C LEU A 167 -0.49 12.32 -3.33
N MET A 168 -0.78 11.03 -3.17
CA MET A 168 -0.10 10.16 -2.19
C MET A 168 1.33 9.79 -2.56
N GLY A 169 1.69 9.88 -3.84
CA GLY A 169 3.05 9.60 -4.30
C GLY A 169 3.94 10.84 -4.40
N LEU A 170 3.44 12.05 -4.09
CA LEU A 170 4.22 13.27 -4.18
C LEU A 170 5.50 13.18 -3.31
N GLY A 171 6.64 13.54 -3.91
CA GLY A 171 7.96 13.41 -3.29
C GLY A 171 8.71 12.12 -3.65
N SER A 172 8.05 11.12 -4.23
CA SER A 172 8.72 9.94 -4.81
C SER A 172 9.73 10.35 -5.89
N TYR A 173 9.31 11.26 -6.76
CA TYR A 173 10.16 12.00 -7.71
C TYR A 173 10.21 13.50 -7.34
N PRO A 174 11.36 14.19 -7.48
CA PRO A 174 11.46 15.61 -7.15
C PRO A 174 10.66 16.47 -8.14
N ALA A 175 9.83 17.38 -7.63
CA ALA A 175 9.03 18.28 -8.46
C ALA A 175 9.86 19.27 -9.31
N SER A 176 11.14 19.43 -9.00
CA SER A 176 12.11 20.21 -9.78
C SER A 176 12.83 19.40 -10.86
N GLY A 177 12.55 18.10 -10.99
CA GLY A 177 13.18 17.24 -11.99
C GLY A 177 12.58 17.48 -13.38
N GLU A 178 13.40 17.31 -14.42
CA GLU A 178 13.05 17.68 -15.80
C GLU A 178 11.92 16.81 -16.38
N ASN A 179 11.80 15.55 -15.97
CA ASN A 179 10.76 14.63 -16.46
C ASN A 179 9.42 14.79 -15.70
N TRP A 180 9.32 15.68 -14.70
CA TRP A 180 8.13 15.82 -13.86
C TRP A 180 6.99 16.54 -14.59
N LEU A 181 5.86 15.85 -14.79
CA LEU A 181 4.66 16.41 -15.42
C LEU A 181 3.71 17.12 -14.43
N GLY A 182 3.98 17.06 -13.13
CA GLY A 182 3.02 17.47 -12.11
C GLY A 182 2.08 16.35 -11.66
N MET A 183 1.20 16.70 -10.73
CA MET A 183 0.15 15.80 -10.25
C MET A 183 -0.94 15.63 -11.32
N LEU A 184 -1.45 14.42 -11.53
CA LEU A 184 -2.61 14.14 -12.38
C LEU A 184 -3.92 14.08 -11.58
N GLY A 185 -5.05 13.98 -12.28
CA GLY A 185 -6.39 13.79 -11.72
C GLY A 185 -7.25 15.06 -11.75
N MET A 186 -8.33 15.05 -10.96
CA MET A 186 -9.38 16.08 -10.93
C MET A 186 -8.86 17.51 -10.71
N HIS A 187 -7.82 17.66 -9.90
CA HIS A 187 -7.11 18.93 -9.65
C HIS A 187 -5.64 18.84 -10.08
N GLY A 188 -5.33 17.90 -10.97
CA GLY A 188 -4.03 17.76 -11.58
C GLY A 188 -3.77 18.79 -12.66
N LEU A 189 -2.52 18.84 -13.12
CA LEU A 189 -2.12 19.68 -14.23
C LEU A 189 -2.68 19.13 -15.55
N TYR A 190 -2.94 20.05 -16.49
CA TYR A 190 -3.50 19.71 -17.79
C TYR A 190 -2.56 18.79 -18.57
N GLU A 191 -1.26 19.11 -18.57
CA GLU A 191 -0.21 18.35 -19.22
C GLU A 191 -0.08 16.92 -18.68
N ALA A 192 -0.16 16.72 -17.36
CA ALA A 192 -0.13 15.39 -16.74
C ALA A 192 -1.33 14.55 -17.19
N ASN A 193 -2.53 15.15 -17.19
CA ASN A 193 -3.75 14.47 -17.62
C ASN A 193 -3.73 14.12 -19.11
N MET A 194 -3.28 15.04 -19.97
CA MET A 194 -3.21 14.79 -21.41
C MET A 194 -2.13 13.76 -21.76
N ALA A 195 -0.96 13.82 -21.12
CA ALA A 195 0.08 12.81 -21.30
C ALA A 195 -0.41 11.41 -20.91
N MET A 196 -1.14 11.28 -19.79
CA MET A 196 -1.74 10.02 -19.36
C MET A 196 -2.86 9.53 -20.29
N HIS A 197 -3.64 10.44 -20.86
CA HIS A 197 -4.70 10.10 -21.81
C HIS A 197 -4.11 9.55 -23.13
N ASP A 198 -3.10 10.23 -23.69
CA ASP A 198 -2.56 9.94 -25.02
C ASP A 198 -1.31 9.02 -25.01
N CYS A 199 -0.89 8.52 -23.85
CA CYS A 199 0.22 7.57 -23.76
C CYS A 199 -0.10 6.25 -24.47
N ASP A 200 0.93 5.59 -24.98
CA ASP A 200 0.84 4.24 -25.54
C ASP A 200 1.28 3.16 -24.54
N LEU A 201 2.01 3.54 -23.49
CA LEU A 201 2.37 2.70 -22.36
C LEU A 201 2.17 3.49 -21.04
N MET A 202 1.25 3.02 -20.20
CA MET A 202 1.10 3.50 -18.83
C MET A 202 1.79 2.54 -17.88
N ILE A 203 2.73 3.04 -17.09
CA ILE A 203 3.46 2.26 -16.09
C ILE A 203 3.03 2.71 -14.70
N ASN A 204 1.99 2.07 -14.15
CA ASN A 204 1.51 2.32 -12.79
C ASN A 204 2.42 1.63 -11.76
N ILE A 205 3.04 2.41 -10.88
CA ILE A 205 3.91 1.94 -9.82
C ILE A 205 3.33 2.38 -8.46
N GLY A 206 2.68 1.44 -7.78
CA GLY A 206 2.20 1.63 -6.40
C GLY A 206 1.06 2.63 -6.26
N ALA A 207 0.24 2.84 -7.29
CA ALA A 207 -0.97 3.65 -7.21
C ALA A 207 -2.23 2.80 -7.37
N ARG A 208 -3.24 3.06 -6.54
CA ARG A 208 -4.60 2.57 -6.81
C ARG A 208 -5.30 3.53 -7.77
N PHE A 209 -5.99 2.98 -8.75
CA PHE A 209 -6.80 3.72 -9.73
C PHE A 209 -8.07 4.30 -9.08
N ASP A 210 -7.92 5.33 -8.24
CA ASP A 210 -9.04 5.97 -7.57
C ASP A 210 -9.82 6.92 -8.49
N ASP A 211 -11.08 7.19 -8.14
CA ASP A 211 -12.02 7.96 -8.95
C ASP A 211 -11.60 9.42 -9.15
N ARG A 212 -10.79 9.98 -8.25
CA ARG A 212 -10.26 11.36 -8.37
C ARG A 212 -9.11 11.45 -9.35
N ILE A 213 -8.51 10.32 -9.70
CA ILE A 213 -7.52 10.22 -10.76
C ILE A 213 -8.17 9.80 -12.07
N THR A 214 -8.91 8.69 -12.08
CA THR A 214 -9.39 8.09 -13.34
C THR A 214 -10.54 8.87 -13.96
N GLY A 215 -11.39 9.52 -13.16
CA GLY A 215 -12.64 10.11 -13.63
C GLY A 215 -13.48 9.08 -14.39
N ARG A 216 -13.62 9.28 -15.70
CA ARG A 216 -14.27 8.33 -16.60
C ARG A 216 -13.33 7.19 -16.98
N ILE A 217 -13.55 6.01 -16.41
CA ILE A 217 -12.77 4.78 -16.61
C ILE A 217 -12.60 4.42 -18.08
N ASP A 218 -13.67 4.55 -18.89
CA ASP A 218 -13.67 4.22 -20.32
C ASP A 218 -12.81 5.16 -21.18
N ALA A 219 -12.51 6.35 -20.66
CA ALA A 219 -11.67 7.36 -21.30
C ALA A 219 -10.31 7.50 -20.60
N PHE A 220 -10.00 6.65 -19.61
CA PHE A 220 -8.74 6.72 -18.88
C PHE A 220 -7.66 5.93 -19.63
N SER A 221 -6.79 6.66 -20.35
CA SER A 221 -5.70 6.10 -21.16
C SER A 221 -6.19 5.02 -22.15
N PRO A 222 -7.11 5.37 -23.07
CA PRO A 222 -7.86 4.40 -23.85
C PRO A 222 -7.00 3.60 -24.85
N GLY A 223 -5.88 4.15 -25.32
CA GLY A 223 -5.01 3.53 -26.32
C GLY A 223 -3.76 2.85 -25.78
N SER A 224 -3.53 2.90 -24.46
CA SER A 224 -2.28 2.41 -23.87
C SER A 224 -2.28 0.93 -23.55
N LYS A 225 -1.11 0.30 -23.68
CA LYS A 225 -0.76 -0.90 -22.90
C LYS A 225 -0.55 -0.46 -21.44
N LYS A 226 -1.10 -1.21 -20.49
CA LYS A 226 -1.13 -0.85 -19.06
C LYS A 226 -0.37 -1.86 -18.23
N ALA A 227 0.66 -1.38 -17.53
CA ALA A 227 1.38 -2.13 -16.53
C ALA A 227 1.01 -1.64 -15.13
N HIS A 228 0.89 -2.55 -14.17
CA HIS A 228 0.59 -2.21 -12.79
C HIS A 228 1.40 -3.07 -11.82
N VAL A 229 2.17 -2.37 -11.00
CA VAL A 229 2.94 -2.93 -9.89
C VAL A 229 2.27 -2.55 -8.58
N ASP A 230 1.81 -3.54 -7.82
CA ASP A 230 1.22 -3.35 -6.49
C ASP A 230 1.57 -4.53 -5.56
N ILE A 231 1.71 -4.26 -4.27
CA ILE A 231 1.97 -5.29 -3.25
C ILE A 231 0.69 -6.07 -2.89
N ASP A 232 -0.48 -5.49 -3.15
CA ASP A 232 -1.81 -6.04 -2.86
C ASP A 232 -2.40 -6.68 -4.12
N PRO A 233 -2.51 -8.02 -4.18
CA PRO A 233 -3.13 -8.71 -5.32
C PRO A 233 -4.57 -8.25 -5.59
N SER A 234 -5.29 -7.78 -4.56
CA SER A 234 -6.68 -7.32 -4.70
C SER A 234 -6.80 -5.94 -5.35
N SER A 235 -5.70 -5.19 -5.47
CA SER A 235 -5.65 -3.92 -6.22
C SER A 235 -5.52 -4.14 -7.73
N ILE A 236 -4.91 -5.26 -8.14
CA ILE A 236 -4.73 -5.62 -9.55
C ILE A 236 -6.08 -5.94 -10.19
N ASN A 237 -6.33 -5.43 -11.41
CA ASN A 237 -7.58 -5.62 -12.16
C ASN A 237 -8.87 -5.18 -11.44
N LYS A 238 -8.77 -4.42 -10.33
CA LYS A 238 -9.93 -4.00 -9.54
C LYS A 238 -10.78 -2.94 -10.22
N VAL A 239 -10.14 -1.94 -10.83
CA VAL A 239 -10.82 -0.78 -11.45
C VAL A 239 -10.56 -0.73 -12.95
N ILE A 240 -9.29 -0.90 -13.35
CA ILE A 240 -8.85 -0.91 -14.74
C ILE A 240 -8.24 -2.30 -15.02
N PRO A 241 -8.58 -2.97 -16.13
CA PRO A 241 -7.89 -4.18 -16.58
C PRO A 241 -6.44 -3.89 -16.97
N MET A 242 -5.52 -4.75 -16.56
CA MET A 242 -4.07 -4.61 -16.79
C MET A 242 -3.59 -5.61 -17.83
N ASP A 243 -2.70 -5.16 -18.71
CA ASP A 243 -2.01 -6.03 -19.67
C ASP A 243 -0.82 -6.72 -19.01
N ILE A 244 -0.10 -6.00 -18.13
CA ILE A 244 1.05 -6.51 -17.37
C ILE A 244 0.78 -6.28 -15.89
N ALA A 245 0.58 -7.35 -15.13
CA ALA A 245 0.31 -7.29 -13.70
C ALA A 245 1.47 -7.88 -12.91
N ILE A 246 2.09 -7.07 -12.04
CA ILE A 246 3.22 -7.50 -11.22
C ILE A 246 2.84 -7.33 -9.75
N VAL A 247 2.68 -8.45 -9.05
CA VAL A 247 2.47 -8.45 -7.60
C VAL A 247 3.82 -8.49 -6.90
N GLY A 248 4.13 -7.45 -6.11
CA GLY A 248 5.37 -7.38 -5.36
C GLY A 248 5.59 -6.04 -4.68
N ASP A 249 6.59 -5.99 -3.81
CA ASP A 249 7.06 -4.75 -3.22
C ASP A 249 7.75 -3.89 -4.27
N ILE A 250 7.45 -2.59 -4.25
CA ILE A 250 7.89 -1.66 -5.29
C ILE A 250 9.42 -1.60 -5.40
N ALA A 251 10.15 -1.57 -4.28
CA ALA A 251 11.61 -1.53 -4.30
C ALA A 251 12.20 -2.80 -4.93
N HIS A 252 11.65 -3.97 -4.60
CA HIS A 252 12.12 -5.25 -5.14
C HIS A 252 11.84 -5.34 -6.65
N VAL A 253 10.62 -4.98 -7.07
CA VAL A 253 10.25 -4.99 -8.49
C VAL A 253 11.08 -3.99 -9.30
N LEU A 254 11.28 -2.76 -8.80
CA LEU A 254 12.10 -1.76 -9.48
C LEU A 254 13.57 -2.18 -9.57
N GLU A 255 14.10 -2.85 -8.55
CA GLU A 255 15.47 -3.35 -8.57
C GLU A 255 15.65 -4.41 -9.68
N ASP A 256 14.74 -5.37 -9.76
CA ASP A 256 14.79 -6.42 -10.78
C ASP A 256 14.50 -5.87 -12.19
N LEU A 257 13.56 -4.93 -12.32
CA LEU A 257 13.30 -4.23 -13.57
C LEU A 257 14.56 -3.52 -14.08
N LEU A 258 15.27 -2.78 -13.22
CA LEU A 258 16.53 -2.12 -13.58
C LEU A 258 17.65 -3.11 -13.94
N LYS A 259 17.74 -4.25 -13.26
CA LYS A 259 18.70 -5.31 -13.61
C LYS A 259 18.41 -5.85 -15.02
N VAL A 260 17.15 -6.19 -15.30
CA VAL A 260 16.73 -6.71 -16.61
C VAL A 260 16.94 -5.65 -17.70
N TRP A 261 16.51 -4.41 -17.47
CA TRP A 261 16.72 -3.27 -18.37
C TRP A 261 18.19 -3.10 -18.78
N LYS A 262 19.09 -3.07 -17.79
CA LYS A 262 20.54 -2.97 -18.03
C LYS A 262 21.08 -4.16 -18.80
N SER A 263 20.64 -5.38 -18.46
CA SER A 263 21.08 -6.60 -19.15
C SER A 263 20.68 -6.67 -20.62
N ARG A 264 19.58 -6.00 -20.98
CA ARG A 264 19.06 -5.91 -22.36
C ARG A 264 19.63 -4.73 -23.14
N GLY A 265 20.49 -3.93 -22.51
CA GLY A 265 21.28 -2.89 -23.17
C GLY A 265 20.75 -1.46 -23.01
N SER A 266 19.71 -1.25 -22.19
CA SER A 266 19.17 0.07 -21.85
C SER A 266 18.78 0.92 -23.06
N LYS A 267 17.94 0.38 -23.95
CA LYS A 267 17.56 1.06 -25.20
C LYS A 267 16.08 1.37 -25.21
N VAL A 268 15.77 2.62 -25.52
CA VAL A 268 14.43 3.07 -25.90
C VAL A 268 14.35 3.13 -27.43
N ASN A 269 13.13 3.14 -27.97
CA ASN A 269 12.86 3.30 -29.41
C ASN A 269 13.36 4.65 -29.93
#